data_AF-A0A436QMN2-F1
#
_entry.id   AF-A0A436QMN2-F1
#
_cell.length_a   1.000
_cell.length_b   1.000
_cell.length_c   1.000
_cell.angle_alpha   90.00
_cell.angle_beta   90.00
_cell.angle_gamma   90.00
#
_symmetry.space_group_name_H-M   'P 1'
#
loop_
_entity.id
_entity.type
_entity.pdbx_description
1 polymer ?
#
loop_
_entity_poly.entity_id
_entity_poly.type
_entity_poly.pdbx_seq_one_letter_code
_entity_poly.pdbx_strand_id
1 'polypeptide(L)'
;FGYITIVSLNTSTGVVEYNYTVTESVTHPVNTDGYDQNDTIPDNFSITVTDSDGDTASTTFAVAIIDDVPTAVADTDSVAAGQLGPATGNVLLGGTDAGDSNTTDGVKDVQGADGAKVVGVAKGTTNADLDDASTLDVQVQGAYGKLTLHADGTYTYVR
;
A
#
# COMPACT_ATOMS: atom_id res chain seq x y z
N PHE A 1 -14.62 0.17 -9.66
CA PHE A 1 -15.54 -0.08 -8.55
C PHE A 1 -15.35 0.99 -7.51
N GLY A 2 -16.45 1.57 -7.04
CA GLY A 2 -16.40 2.64 -6.06
C GLY A 2 -17.60 3.55 -6.18
N TYR A 3 -17.43 4.79 -5.71
CA TYR A 3 -18.44 5.82 -5.81
C TYR A 3 -17.85 7.16 -6.20
N ILE A 4 -18.69 7.96 -6.85
CA ILE A 4 -18.41 9.36 -7.12
C ILE A 4 -19.17 10.19 -6.10
N THR A 5 -18.48 11.17 -5.51
CA THR A 5 -19.12 12.25 -4.74
C THR A 5 -19.02 13.53 -5.56
N ILE A 6 -20.16 14.11 -5.92
CA ILE A 6 -20.21 15.41 -6.58
C ILE A 6 -19.82 16.48 -5.55
N VAL A 7 -18.76 17.23 -5.84
CA VAL A 7 -18.27 18.34 -5.02
C VAL A 7 -19.01 19.62 -5.36
N SER A 8 -19.13 19.93 -6.65
CA SER A 8 -19.84 21.12 -7.12
C SER A 8 -20.40 20.95 -8.53
N LEU A 9 -21.42 21.75 -8.84
CA LEU A 9 -21.98 21.93 -10.18
C LEU A 9 -22.10 23.42 -10.47
N ASN A 10 -21.42 23.90 -11.50
CA ASN A 10 -21.65 25.22 -12.05
C ASN A 10 -22.80 25.13 -13.06
N THR A 11 -23.98 25.61 -12.68
CA THR A 11 -25.19 25.53 -13.52
C THR A 11 -25.15 26.47 -14.74
N SER A 12 -24.26 27.46 -14.76
CA SER A 12 -24.09 28.36 -15.91
C SER A 12 -23.18 27.77 -16.99
N THR A 13 -22.22 26.93 -16.62
CA THR A 13 -21.26 26.30 -17.56
C THR A 13 -21.44 24.79 -17.73
N GLY A 14 -22.19 24.14 -16.84
CA GLY A 14 -22.35 22.68 -16.80
C GLY A 14 -21.15 21.93 -16.20
N VAL A 15 -20.14 22.62 -15.67
CA VAL A 15 -18.94 21.99 -15.09
C VAL A 15 -19.28 21.31 -13.77
N VAL A 16 -18.93 20.03 -13.65
CA VAL A 16 -19.06 19.23 -12.42
C VAL A 16 -17.67 18.93 -11.87
N GLU A 17 -17.45 19.26 -10.61
CA GLU A 17 -16.29 18.81 -9.84
C GLU A 17 -16.69 17.58 -9.02
N TYR A 18 -15.85 16.56 -8.99
CA TYR A 18 -16.15 15.32 -8.30
C TYR A 18 -14.89 14.71 -7.69
N ASN A 19 -15.11 13.97 -6.61
CA ASN A 19 -14.13 13.03 -6.07
C ASN A 19 -14.56 11.62 -6.45
N TYR A 20 -13.58 10.79 -6.82
CA TYR A 20 -13.77 9.37 -7.01
C TYR A 20 -13.04 8.62 -5.90
N THR A 21 -13.68 7.60 -5.33
CA THR A 21 -13.07 6.75 -4.31
C THR A 21 -13.24 5.30 -4.71
N VAL A 22 -12.12 4.61 -4.92
CA VAL A 22 -12.06 3.15 -5.03
C VAL A 22 -12.20 2.56 -3.63
N THR A 23 -13.10 1.60 -3.45
CA THR A 23 -13.42 1.03 -2.14
C THR A 23 -12.88 -0.39 -1.92
N GLU A 24 -12.44 -1.04 -2.98
CA GLU A 24 -11.96 -2.42 -2.99
C GLU A 24 -10.94 -2.61 -4.11
N SER A 25 -10.09 -3.63 -3.98
CA SER A 25 -9.17 -4.00 -5.06
C SER A 25 -9.95 -4.49 -6.28
N VAL A 26 -9.38 -4.27 -7.46
CA VAL A 26 -9.98 -4.63 -8.73
C VAL A 26 -9.04 -5.61 -9.41
N THR A 27 -9.56 -6.75 -9.89
CA THR A 27 -8.73 -7.71 -10.60
C THR A 27 -8.51 -7.25 -12.03
N HIS A 28 -7.24 -7.06 -12.40
CA HIS A 28 -6.82 -6.72 -13.75
C HIS A 28 -6.49 -7.95 -14.60
N PRO A 29 -6.72 -7.89 -15.93
CA PRO A 29 -6.49 -9.02 -16.83
C PRO A 29 -5.01 -9.28 -17.14
N VAL A 30 -4.11 -8.30 -16.97
CA VAL A 30 -2.69 -8.46 -17.27
C VAL A 30 -1.90 -8.41 -15.97
N ASN A 31 -1.35 -9.56 -15.56
CA ASN A 31 -0.52 -9.64 -14.37
C ASN A 31 0.91 -9.23 -14.73
N THR A 32 1.23 -7.94 -14.63
CA THR A 32 2.60 -7.42 -14.82
C THR A 32 3.28 -7.14 -13.48
N ASP A 33 4.62 -7.24 -13.44
CA ASP A 33 5.44 -6.93 -12.25
C ASP A 33 5.55 -5.42 -11.96
N GLY A 34 4.58 -4.62 -12.38
CA GLY A 34 4.66 -3.17 -12.34
C GLY A 34 3.38 -2.47 -12.78
N TYR A 35 3.35 -1.16 -12.51
CA TYR A 35 2.34 -0.25 -13.04
C TYR A 35 2.33 -0.25 -14.57
N ASP A 36 1.17 -0.58 -15.17
CA ASP A 36 0.92 -0.43 -16.61
C ASP A 36 -0.28 0.49 -16.84
N GLN A 37 -0.04 1.68 -17.38
CA GLN A 37 -1.08 2.66 -17.71
C GLN A 37 -2.15 2.16 -18.70
N ASN A 38 -1.87 1.07 -19.44
CA ASN A 38 -2.79 0.51 -20.42
C ASN A 38 -3.64 -0.62 -19.84
N ASP A 39 -3.24 -1.21 -18.71
CA ASP A 39 -4.08 -2.16 -18.00
C ASP A 39 -5.11 -1.41 -17.16
N THR A 40 -6.29 -1.21 -17.76
CA THR A 40 -7.35 -0.38 -17.21
C THR A 40 -8.66 -1.14 -17.11
N ILE A 41 -9.30 -1.03 -15.95
CA ILE A 41 -10.67 -1.48 -15.73
C ILE A 41 -11.60 -0.26 -15.65
N PRO A 42 -12.58 -0.11 -16.57
CA PRO A 42 -13.50 1.02 -16.54
C PRO A 42 -14.61 0.83 -15.49
N ASP A 43 -14.80 1.82 -14.63
CA ASP A 43 -15.95 1.94 -13.72
C ASP A 43 -16.96 2.94 -14.28
N ASN A 44 -18.13 2.43 -14.67
CA ASN A 44 -19.11 3.18 -15.48
C ASN A 44 -20.22 3.76 -14.60
N PHE A 45 -20.47 5.05 -14.75
CA PHE A 45 -21.51 5.81 -14.06
C PHE A 45 -22.50 6.39 -15.06
N SER A 46 -23.78 6.08 -14.87
CA SER A 46 -24.87 6.71 -15.60
C SER A 46 -25.16 8.08 -15.00
N ILE A 47 -24.99 9.13 -15.79
CA ILE A 47 -25.31 10.50 -15.40
C ILE A 47 -26.62 10.87 -16.07
N THR A 48 -27.56 11.41 -15.29
CA THR A 48 -28.78 12.01 -15.81
C THR A 48 -28.88 13.43 -15.27
N VAL A 49 -29.12 14.38 -16.18
CA VAL A 49 -29.41 15.77 -15.85
C VAL A 49 -30.87 16.04 -16.17
N THR A 50 -31.52 16.81 -15.30
CA THR A 50 -32.90 17.27 -15.45
C THR A 50 -32.89 18.79 -15.36
N ASP A 51 -33.51 19.47 -16.33
CA ASP A 51 -33.63 20.92 -16.28
C ASP A 51 -34.85 21.37 -15.43
N SER A 52 -35.16 22.66 -15.46
CA SER A 52 -36.21 23.24 -14.61
C SER A 52 -37.64 22.90 -15.04
N ASP A 53 -37.87 22.53 -16.30
CA ASP A 53 -39.21 22.19 -16.79
C ASP A 53 -39.45 20.67 -16.90
N GLY A 54 -38.39 19.88 -16.64
CA GLY A 54 -38.46 18.45 -16.41
C GLY A 54 -37.87 17.61 -17.54
N ASP A 55 -37.31 18.25 -18.57
CA ASP A 55 -36.61 17.55 -19.64
C ASP A 55 -35.32 16.91 -19.11
N THR A 56 -35.03 15.71 -19.59
CA THR A 56 -33.88 14.92 -19.13
C THR A 56 -32.94 14.55 -20.26
N ALA A 57 -31.63 14.60 -19.99
CA ALA A 57 -30.60 14.02 -20.84
C ALA A 57 -29.71 13.08 -20.01
N SER A 58 -29.27 11.99 -20.63
CA SER A 58 -28.42 10.99 -19.98
C SER A 58 -27.18 10.68 -20.81
N THR A 59 -26.10 10.35 -20.12
CA THR A 59 -24.84 9.88 -20.72
C THR A 59 -24.14 8.92 -19.76
N THR A 60 -23.08 8.27 -20.25
CA THR A 60 -22.18 7.46 -19.42
C THR A 60 -20.86 8.18 -19.25
N PHE A 61 -20.37 8.20 -18.02
CA PHE A 61 -19.02 8.63 -17.66
C PHE A 61 -18.28 7.42 -17.11
N ALA A 62 -17.00 7.26 -17.44
CA ALA A 62 -16.19 6.17 -16.93
C ALA A 62 -14.92 6.68 -16.28
N VAL A 63 -14.59 6.11 -15.12
CA VAL A 63 -13.25 6.25 -14.51
C VAL A 63 -12.43 5.04 -14.90
N ALA A 64 -11.25 5.26 -15.47
CA ALA A 64 -10.30 4.19 -15.74
C ALA A 64 -9.51 3.89 -14.46
N ILE A 65 -9.61 2.67 -13.95
CA ILE A 65 -8.84 2.18 -12.81
C ILE A 65 -7.60 1.48 -13.36
N ILE A 66 -6.44 2.06 -13.09
CA ILE A 66 -5.15 1.49 -13.45
C ILE A 66 -4.66 0.65 -12.27
N ASP A 67 -4.04 -0.49 -12.56
CA ASP A 67 -3.49 -1.36 -11.52
C ASP A 67 -2.35 -0.64 -10.76
N ASP A 68 -2.32 -0.83 -9.45
CA ASP A 68 -1.19 -0.41 -8.62
C ASP A 68 -0.32 -1.62 -8.28
N VAL A 69 0.93 -1.37 -7.87
CA VAL A 69 1.82 -2.44 -7.43
C VAL A 69 2.36 -2.14 -6.05
N PRO A 70 2.50 -3.15 -5.18
CA PRO A 70 3.16 -2.96 -3.91
C PRO A 70 4.62 -2.56 -4.15
N THR A 71 5.10 -1.60 -3.37
CA THR A 71 6.49 -1.12 -3.43
C THR A 71 7.09 -1.20 -2.03
N ALA A 72 8.04 -2.12 -1.87
CA ALA A 72 8.83 -2.23 -0.65
C ALA A 72 10.00 -1.23 -0.67
N VAL A 73 10.29 -0.61 0.47
CA VAL A 73 11.42 0.29 0.68
C VAL A 73 12.45 -0.42 1.55
N ALA A 74 13.73 -0.27 1.21
CA ALA A 74 14.78 -0.87 2.02
C ALA A 74 14.92 -0.16 3.37
N ASP A 75 14.85 -0.93 4.45
CA ASP A 75 15.05 -0.44 5.81
C ASP A 75 16.49 -0.56 6.28
N THR A 76 16.86 0.29 7.23
CA THR A 76 18.14 0.19 7.95
C THR A 76 17.91 0.64 9.38
N ASP A 77 18.43 -0.15 10.30
CA ASP A 77 18.37 0.13 11.74
C ASP A 77 19.71 -0.24 12.41
N SER A 78 19.91 0.22 13.64
CA SER A 78 21.16 0.05 14.36
C SER A 78 20.97 -0.05 15.87
N VAL A 79 21.64 -1.03 16.48
CA VAL A 79 21.83 -1.03 17.94
C VAL A 79 23.18 -0.38 18.24
N ALA A 80 23.19 0.81 18.85
CA ALA A 80 24.42 1.55 19.17
C ALA A 80 25.32 0.84 20.19
N ALA A 81 26.63 1.05 20.10
CA ALA A 81 27.60 0.47 21.04
C ALA A 81 27.23 0.81 22.50
N GLY A 82 27.26 -0.19 23.38
CA GLY A 82 26.90 -0.03 24.79
C GLY A 82 25.39 -0.10 25.10
N GLN A 83 24.52 -0.07 24.08
CA GLN A 83 23.09 -0.38 24.27
C GLN A 83 22.89 -1.89 24.41
N LEU A 84 22.04 -2.31 25.34
CA LEU A 84 21.73 -3.73 25.58
C LEU A 84 20.28 -4.09 25.22
N GLY A 85 19.45 -3.10 24.93
CA GLY A 85 18.07 -3.30 24.47
C GLY A 85 18.02 -3.77 23.01
N PRO A 86 16.87 -4.30 22.58
CA PRO A 86 16.64 -4.61 21.18
C PRO A 86 16.68 -3.34 20.31
N ALA A 87 16.95 -3.54 19.02
CA ALA A 87 16.48 -2.64 17.96
C ALA A 87 15.03 -3.00 17.63
N THR A 88 14.13 -2.03 17.46
CA THR A 88 12.72 -2.28 17.14
C THR A 88 12.24 -1.36 16.02
N GLY A 89 11.27 -1.83 15.23
CA GLY A 89 10.65 -1.00 14.20
C GLY A 89 9.56 -1.72 13.42
N ASN A 90 9.16 -1.15 12.28
CA ASN A 90 8.18 -1.75 11.38
C ASN A 90 8.52 -1.52 9.90
N VAL A 91 8.70 -2.60 9.13
CA VAL A 91 9.05 -2.54 7.69
C VAL A 91 7.89 -2.12 6.79
N LEU A 92 6.64 -2.29 7.22
CA LEU A 92 5.46 -1.90 6.43
C LEU A 92 5.04 -0.45 6.71
N LEU A 93 5.01 -0.07 7.98
CA LEU A 93 4.45 1.20 8.44
C LEU A 93 5.51 2.29 8.58
N GLY A 94 6.78 1.91 8.77
CA GLY A 94 7.87 2.78 9.17
C GLY A 94 7.59 3.56 10.45
N GLY A 95 8.43 4.54 10.72
CA GLY A 95 8.25 5.52 11.81
C GLY A 95 9.39 5.49 12.81
N THR A 96 9.21 6.23 13.91
CA THR A 96 10.01 6.01 15.12
C THR A 96 9.14 5.29 16.11
N ASP A 97 9.46 4.05 16.47
CA ASP A 97 8.83 3.42 17.61
C ASP A 97 9.48 3.93 18.92
N ALA A 98 8.75 3.84 20.03
CA ALA A 98 9.31 4.19 21.34
C ALA A 98 9.94 2.97 22.03
N GLY A 99 10.21 1.91 21.27
CA GLY A 99 10.69 0.61 21.74
C GLY A 99 12.19 0.60 22.03
N ASP A 100 12.94 1.49 21.37
CA ASP A 100 14.35 1.69 21.65
C ASP A 100 14.77 3.18 21.67
N SER A 101 16.08 3.44 21.74
CA SER A 101 16.64 4.80 21.85
C SER A 101 17.07 5.43 20.53
N ASN A 102 17.03 4.66 19.45
CA ASN A 102 17.42 5.07 18.12
C ASN A 102 16.19 5.66 17.39
N THR A 103 16.35 6.10 16.14
CA THR A 103 15.27 6.73 15.36
C THR A 103 15.18 6.18 13.95
N THR A 104 15.69 4.97 13.73
CA THR A 104 15.87 4.32 12.43
C THR A 104 14.97 3.08 12.36
N ASP A 105 13.67 3.28 12.51
CA ASP A 105 12.76 2.16 12.82
C ASP A 105 11.93 1.73 11.59
N GLY A 106 12.51 1.92 10.42
CA GLY A 106 11.96 1.57 9.10
C GLY A 106 11.31 2.73 8.35
N VAL A 107 11.02 2.48 7.08
CA VAL A 107 10.35 3.39 6.14
C VAL A 107 9.04 2.78 5.71
N LYS A 108 8.01 3.61 5.53
CA LYS A 108 6.69 3.12 5.12
C LYS A 108 6.70 2.55 3.71
N ASP A 109 6.21 1.33 3.56
CA ASP A 109 5.94 0.67 2.29
C ASP A 109 4.61 1.14 1.68
N VAL A 110 4.49 0.97 0.35
CA VAL A 110 3.21 1.11 -0.36
C VAL A 110 2.64 -0.29 -0.57
N GLN A 111 1.56 -0.62 0.12
CA GLN A 111 0.94 -1.95 0.06
C GLN A 111 0.02 -2.16 -1.15
N GLY A 112 -0.26 -1.09 -1.90
CA GLY A 112 -1.26 -1.08 -2.98
C GLY A 112 -2.69 -1.29 -2.47
N ALA A 113 -3.63 -1.40 -3.40
CA ALA A 113 -5.04 -1.70 -3.11
C ALA A 113 -5.24 -3.12 -2.55
N ASP A 114 -4.32 -4.04 -2.87
CA ASP A 114 -4.36 -5.44 -2.44
C ASP A 114 -3.92 -5.67 -0.99
N GLY A 115 -3.32 -4.65 -0.36
CA GLY A 115 -2.92 -4.73 1.04
C GLY A 115 -1.80 -5.74 1.27
N ALA A 116 -0.73 -5.65 0.48
CA ALA A 116 0.46 -6.51 0.57
C ALA A 116 0.97 -6.66 2.01
N LYS A 117 1.47 -7.85 2.36
CA LYS A 117 1.93 -8.18 3.72
C LYS A 117 3.34 -8.74 3.67
N VAL A 118 3.99 -8.77 4.82
CA VAL A 118 5.22 -9.56 4.98
C VAL A 118 4.85 -11.05 4.88
N VAL A 119 5.42 -11.74 3.90
CA VAL A 119 5.19 -13.17 3.62
C VAL A 119 6.38 -14.06 3.94
N GLY A 120 7.53 -13.48 4.30
CA GLY A 120 8.70 -14.23 4.72
C GLY A 120 9.90 -13.34 4.99
N VAL A 121 10.93 -13.92 5.61
CA VAL A 121 12.22 -13.27 5.85
C VAL A 121 13.37 -14.27 5.71
N ALA A 122 14.45 -13.84 5.05
CA ALA A 122 15.68 -14.61 4.95
C ALA A 122 16.89 -13.76 5.29
N LYS A 123 17.93 -14.42 5.84
CA LYS A 123 19.20 -13.77 6.14
C LYS A 123 19.98 -13.51 4.86
N GLY A 124 20.37 -12.26 4.66
CA GLY A 124 21.28 -11.84 3.59
C GLY A 124 20.57 -11.64 2.25
N THR A 125 21.34 -11.28 1.23
CA THR A 125 20.82 -11.03 -0.11
C THR A 125 20.64 -12.35 -0.86
N THR A 126 19.42 -12.88 -0.87
CA THR A 126 19.10 -14.17 -1.54
C THR A 126 18.89 -14.02 -3.04
N ASN A 127 18.48 -12.83 -3.51
CA ASN A 127 18.04 -12.57 -4.90
C ASN A 127 16.98 -13.57 -5.40
N ALA A 128 16.16 -14.09 -4.49
CA ALA A 128 15.11 -15.04 -4.79
C ALA A 128 13.85 -14.62 -4.03
N ASP A 129 12.70 -14.76 -4.68
CA ASP A 129 11.40 -14.55 -4.06
C ASP A 129 11.23 -15.52 -2.89
N LEU A 130 10.63 -15.02 -1.82
CA LEU A 130 10.35 -15.78 -0.61
C LEU A 130 8.88 -15.62 -0.24
N ASP A 131 8.13 -16.69 -0.40
CA ASP A 131 6.77 -16.83 0.10
C ASP A 131 6.74 -18.01 1.09
N ASP A 132 7.18 -17.73 2.32
CA ASP A 132 7.27 -18.73 3.38
C ASP A 132 7.02 -18.07 4.74
N ALA A 133 5.75 -18.01 5.12
CA ALA A 133 5.32 -17.45 6.39
C ALA A 133 5.86 -18.23 7.60
N SER A 134 6.40 -19.45 7.43
CA SER A 134 7.02 -20.20 8.54
C SER A 134 8.35 -19.59 9.00
N THR A 135 8.91 -18.66 8.22
CA THR A 135 10.10 -17.88 8.58
C THR A 135 9.79 -16.65 9.42
N LEU A 136 8.51 -16.29 9.57
CA LEU A 136 8.04 -15.19 10.42
C LEU A 136 7.84 -15.67 11.86
N ASP A 137 7.84 -14.74 12.81
CA ASP A 137 7.69 -15.00 14.26
C ASP A 137 8.74 -15.95 14.86
N VAL A 138 9.80 -16.26 14.09
CA VAL A 138 10.93 -17.09 14.51
C VAL A 138 12.23 -16.30 14.50
N GLN A 139 13.24 -16.80 15.20
CA GLN A 139 14.54 -16.15 15.26
C GLN A 139 15.39 -16.48 14.04
N VAL A 140 15.65 -15.46 13.22
CA VAL A 140 16.61 -15.51 12.11
C VAL A 140 17.99 -15.15 12.63
N GLN A 141 18.92 -16.10 12.61
CA GLN A 141 20.27 -15.92 13.14
C GLN A 141 21.13 -15.02 12.23
N GLY A 142 21.30 -13.76 12.61
CA GLY A 142 22.24 -12.81 12.01
C GLY A 142 23.70 -13.08 12.38
N ALA A 143 24.59 -12.17 11.97
CA ALA A 143 26.02 -12.27 12.28
C ALA A 143 26.35 -11.86 13.73
N TYR A 144 25.62 -10.87 14.26
CA TYR A 144 25.87 -10.24 15.57
C TYR A 144 24.67 -10.30 16.51
N GLY A 145 23.66 -11.10 16.16
CA GLY A 145 22.37 -11.10 16.83
C GLY A 145 21.33 -11.90 16.04
N LYS A 146 20.08 -11.80 16.46
CA LYS A 146 18.92 -12.49 15.92
C LYS A 146 17.84 -11.47 15.61
N LEU A 147 17.26 -11.57 14.42
CA LEU A 147 16.08 -10.84 13.99
C LEU A 147 14.84 -11.71 14.22
N THR A 148 13.76 -11.12 14.71
CA THR A 148 12.41 -11.68 14.61
C THR A 148 11.55 -10.66 13.89
N LEU A 149 10.97 -11.05 12.75
CA LEU A 149 10.06 -10.23 11.95
C LEU A 149 8.66 -10.85 12.01
N HIS A 150 7.66 -10.02 12.22
CA HIS A 150 6.27 -10.41 12.35
C HIS A 150 5.51 -10.12 11.04
N ALA A 151 4.37 -10.80 10.84
CA ALA A 151 3.55 -10.62 9.65
C ALA A 151 2.93 -9.21 9.51
N ASP A 152 2.82 -8.46 10.62
CA ASP A 152 2.37 -7.06 10.64
C ASP A 152 3.49 -6.05 10.35
N GLY A 153 4.68 -6.55 10.00
CA GLY A 153 5.86 -5.75 9.70
C GLY A 153 6.68 -5.36 10.92
N THR A 154 6.18 -5.54 12.15
CA THR A 154 6.97 -5.24 13.34
C THR A 154 8.17 -6.17 13.43
N TYR A 155 9.30 -5.66 13.92
CA TYR A 155 10.49 -6.48 14.14
C TYR A 155 11.18 -6.16 15.45
N THR A 156 11.97 -7.14 15.90
CA THR A 156 12.94 -6.96 16.98
C THR A 156 14.28 -7.56 16.58
N TYR A 157 15.37 -6.86 16.90
CA TYR A 157 16.73 -7.36 16.72
C TYR A 157 17.49 -7.35 18.04
N VAL A 158 17.97 -8.52 18.48
CA VAL A 158 18.69 -8.70 19.74
C VAL A 158 20.06 -9.30 19.48
N ARG A 159 21.09 -8.80 20.16
CA ARG A 159 22.47 -9.29 20.01
C ARG A 159 22.73 -10.58 20.78
#